data_AF-A0A8J4T2J0-F1
#
_entry.id   AF-A0A8J4T2J0-F1
#
_cell.length_a   1.000
_cell.length_b   1.000
_cell.length_c   1.000
_cell.angle_alpha   90.00
_cell.angle_beta   90.00
_cell.angle_gamma   90.00
#
_symmetry.space_group_name_H-M   'P 1'
#
loop_
_entity.id
_entity.type
_entity.pdbx_description
1 polymer ?
#
loop_
_entity_poly.entity_id
_entity_poly.type
_entity_poly.pdbx_seq_one_letter_code
_entity_poly.pdbx_strand_id
1 'polypeptide(L)'
;PNVGAIKRRAGAEIEEFKRVCHLDDIASPASKRTRIVAGTSMQADAEAKKSKSSNPTLLSEAYLRDLYRRDELVKLTVPTLRQAVKLLNMTPSGTHKADLVAQLNRHFQ
;
A
#
# COMPACT_ATOMS: atom_id res chain seq x y z
N PRO A 1 11.71 22.45 6.05
CA PRO A 1 12.78 21.54 6.52
C PRO A 1 14.11 21.88 5.81
N ASN A 2 15.22 21.97 6.55
CA ASN A 2 16.53 22.26 5.95
C ASN A 2 17.19 20.97 5.47
N VAL A 3 16.90 20.59 4.22
CA VAL A 3 17.38 19.35 3.60
C VAL A 3 18.91 19.31 3.52
N GLY A 4 19.57 20.46 3.33
CA GLY A 4 21.02 20.55 3.29
C GLY A 4 21.68 20.26 4.64
N ALA A 5 21.12 20.81 5.72
CA ALA A 5 21.60 20.51 7.08
C ALA A 5 21.36 19.04 7.46
N ILE A 6 20.21 18.48 7.09
CA ILE A 6 19.88 17.07 7.34
C ILE A 6 20.85 16.16 6.57
N LYS A 7 21.10 16.44 5.29
CA LYS A 7 22.04 15.65 4.47
C LYS A 7 23.46 15.70 5.03
N ARG A 8 23.92 16.87 5.52
CA ARG A 8 25.24 16.99 6.15
C ARG A 8 25.35 16.24 7.48
N ARG A 9 24.25 16.11 8.22
CA ARG A 9 24.25 15.54 9.57
C ARG A 9 23.95 14.03 9.61
N ALA A 10 23.10 13.55 8.73
CA ALA A 10 22.55 12.19 8.78
C ALA A 10 22.66 11.45 7.43
N GLY A 11 23.47 11.97 6.49
CA GLY A 11 23.54 11.44 5.13
C GLY A 11 24.01 9.99 5.08
N ALA A 12 25.04 9.65 5.87
CA ALA A 12 25.62 8.32 5.91
C ALA A 12 24.65 7.30 6.55
N GLU A 13 23.96 7.68 7.61
CA GLU A 13 22.98 6.84 8.31
C GLU A 13 21.75 6.58 7.42
N ILE A 14 21.33 7.58 6.64
CA ILE A 14 20.24 7.42 5.66
C ILE A 14 20.66 6.48 4.53
N GLU A 15 21.91 6.54 4.06
CA GLU A 15 22.42 5.63 3.04
C GLU A 15 22.54 4.19 3.56
N GLU A 16 23.07 4.01 4.76
CA GLU A 16 23.18 2.68 5.38
C GLU A 16 21.82 2.06 5.66
N PHE A 17 20.85 2.86 6.12
CA PHE A 17 19.48 2.40 6.30
C PHE A 17 18.86 1.91 4.98
N LYS A 18 19.06 2.65 3.88
CA LYS A 18 18.57 2.23 2.56
C LYS A 18 19.18 0.91 2.12
N ARG A 19 20.47 0.73 2.37
CA ARG A 19 21.21 -0.49 2.04
C ARG A 19 20.68 -1.70 2.81
N VAL A 20 20.53 -1.59 4.13
CA VAL A 20 20.04 -2.69 4.99
C VAL A 20 18.59 -3.05 4.67
N CYS A 21 17.76 -2.07 4.35
CA CYS A 21 16.36 -2.28 4.00
C CYS A 21 16.12 -2.61 2.52
N HIS A 22 17.18 -2.79 1.72
CA HIS A 22 17.10 -3.05 0.27
C HIS A 22 16.20 -2.06 -0.48
N LEU A 23 16.16 -0.80 -0.04
CA LEU A 23 15.29 0.24 -0.63
C LEU A 23 15.78 0.66 -2.02
N ASP A 24 17.03 0.38 -2.35
CA ASP A 24 17.61 0.65 -3.67
C ASP A 24 17.04 -0.31 -4.74
N ASP A 25 16.66 -1.53 -4.36
CA ASP A 25 16.03 -2.51 -5.27
C ASP A 25 14.56 -2.18 -5.56
N ILE A 26 13.89 -1.52 -4.63
CA ILE A 26 12.49 -1.06 -4.77
C ILE A 26 12.43 0.22 -5.63
N ALA A 27 13.52 0.98 -5.69
CA ALA A 27 13.62 2.24 -6.41
C ALA A 27 14.01 2.08 -7.89
N SER A 28 13.40 1.14 -8.61
CA SER A 28 13.29 1.20 -10.07
C SER A 28 11.86 0.85 -10.46
N PRO A 29 11.06 1.85 -10.87
CA PRO A 29 11.27 2.45 -12.18
C PRO A 29 11.42 3.97 -12.12
N ALA A 30 12.17 4.51 -13.08
CA ALA A 30 12.26 5.92 -13.39
C ALA A 30 10.88 6.53 -13.72
N SER A 31 10.11 6.86 -12.69
CA SER A 31 8.91 7.67 -12.82
C SER A 31 9.19 9.05 -12.25
N LYS A 32 9.25 10.01 -13.17
CA LYS A 32 9.55 11.43 -12.95
C LYS A 32 8.75 11.94 -11.75
N ARG A 33 9.46 12.43 -10.72
CA ARG A 33 8.87 13.08 -9.54
C ARG A 33 8.12 14.35 -9.96
N THR A 34 6.82 14.24 -10.18
CA THR A 34 5.94 15.40 -10.17
C THR A 34 5.89 15.95 -8.75
N ARG A 35 6.34 17.19 -8.59
CA ARG A 35 6.36 17.96 -7.35
C ARG A 35 4.93 18.11 -6.81
N ILE A 36 4.54 17.32 -5.81
CA ILE A 36 3.31 17.57 -5.05
C ILE A 36 3.68 18.37 -3.80
N VAL A 37 3.13 19.57 -3.74
CA VAL A 37 3.23 20.51 -2.62
C VAL A 37 2.56 19.89 -1.39
N ALA A 38 3.29 19.83 -0.28
CA ALA A 38 2.80 19.32 0.99
C ALA A 38 1.74 20.27 1.58
N GLY A 39 0.48 19.82 1.59
CA GLY A 39 -0.58 20.37 2.43
C GLY A 39 -0.67 19.55 3.72
N THR A 40 -0.44 20.24 4.83
CA THR A 40 -0.60 19.86 6.23
C THR A 40 -1.76 18.88 6.49
N SER A 41 -1.51 17.78 7.21
CA SER A 41 -2.53 17.24 8.12
C SER A 41 -1.90 16.40 9.23
N MET A 42 -2.41 16.64 10.44
CA MET A 42 -1.96 16.22 11.74
C MET A 42 -2.28 14.74 12.02
N GLN A 43 -1.54 14.18 12.98
CA GLN A 43 -1.89 12.96 13.71
C GLN A 43 -3.36 12.97 14.14
N ALA A 44 -3.99 11.79 14.12
CA ALA A 44 -5.01 11.44 15.10
C ALA A 44 -5.09 9.92 15.25
N ASP A 45 -4.83 9.50 16.47
CA ASP A 45 -5.03 8.16 17.04
C ASP A 45 -6.53 7.83 17.16
N ALA A 46 -6.81 6.52 17.34
CA ALA A 46 -8.04 5.90 17.85
C ALA A 46 -9.42 6.20 17.19
N GLU A 47 -10.14 5.13 16.84
CA GLU A 47 -11.34 4.68 17.57
C GLU A 47 -12.20 3.78 16.66
N ALA A 48 -12.43 2.55 17.11
CA ALA A 48 -13.34 1.60 16.50
C ALA A 48 -14.80 2.07 16.60
N LYS A 49 -15.48 2.35 15.48
CA LYS A 49 -16.94 2.23 15.38
C LYS A 49 -17.39 1.68 14.03
N LYS A 50 -18.11 0.56 14.10
CA LYS A 50 -18.95 -0.01 13.04
C LYS A 50 -19.82 1.08 12.42
N SER A 51 -19.50 1.49 11.21
CA SER A 51 -20.39 2.31 10.39
C SER A 51 -20.29 1.86 8.94
N LYS A 52 -21.45 1.51 8.40
CA LYS A 52 -21.78 1.24 7.00
C LYS A 52 -21.03 2.23 6.09
N SER A 53 -19.90 1.82 5.51
CA SER A 53 -19.07 2.70 4.68
C SER A 53 -19.43 2.51 3.22
N SER A 54 -20.23 3.45 2.70
CA SER A 54 -20.34 3.77 1.27
C SER A 54 -19.32 4.83 0.85
N ASN A 55 -18.19 4.94 1.56
CA ASN A 55 -17.01 5.66 1.07
C ASN A 55 -16.03 4.64 0.49
N PRO A 56 -15.21 5.01 -0.51
CA PRO A 56 -14.15 4.14 -0.99
C PRO A 56 -13.16 3.98 0.16
N THR A 57 -13.39 2.98 1.02
CA THR A 57 -12.48 2.54 2.07
C THR A 57 -11.13 2.40 1.38
N LEU A 58 -10.18 3.25 1.78
CA LEU A 58 -8.83 3.25 1.23
C LEU A 58 -8.35 1.80 1.23
N LEU A 59 -8.14 1.27 0.03
CA LEU A 59 -7.72 -0.11 -0.15
C LEU A 59 -6.37 -0.24 0.54
N SER A 60 -6.34 -0.98 1.64
CA SER A 60 -5.14 -1.22 2.45
C SER A 60 -5.00 -2.71 2.71
N GLU A 61 -3.77 -3.16 2.97
CA GLU A 61 -3.51 -4.56 3.29
C GLU A 61 -4.30 -5.03 4.52
N ALA A 62 -4.39 -4.20 5.57
CA ALA A 62 -5.17 -4.51 6.77
C ALA A 62 -6.66 -4.71 6.46
N TYR A 63 -7.22 -3.88 5.58
CA TYR A 63 -8.62 -4.03 5.14
C TYR A 63 -8.83 -5.30 4.30
N LEU A 64 -7.90 -5.62 3.39
CA LEU A 64 -7.96 -6.86 2.60
C LEU A 64 -7.85 -8.11 3.47
N ARG A 65 -7.01 -8.06 4.51
CA ARG A 65 -6.85 -9.14 5.49
C ARG A 65 -8.11 -9.32 6.35
N ASP A 66 -8.80 -8.24 6.70
CA ASP A 66 -10.11 -8.32 7.39
C ASP A 66 -11.20 -8.90 6.48
N LEU A 67 -11.24 -8.51 5.20
CA LEU A 67 -12.16 -9.10 4.21
C LEU A 67 -11.87 -10.59 3.99
N TYR A 68 -10.61 -10.99 3.96
CA TYR A 68 -10.22 -12.41 3.87
C TYR A 68 -10.76 -13.20 5.06
N ARG A 69 -10.58 -12.70 6.29
CA ARG A 69 -11.08 -13.36 7.52
C ARG A 69 -12.60 -13.51 7.55
N ARG A 70 -13.34 -12.66 6.83
CA ARG A 70 -14.80 -12.68 6.74
C ARG A 70 -15.33 -13.38 5.49
N ASP A 71 -14.45 -13.90 4.63
CA ASP A 71 -14.78 -14.46 3.31
C ASP A 71 -15.54 -13.47 2.40
N GLU A 72 -15.22 -12.18 2.51
CA GLU A 72 -15.92 -11.10 1.81
C GLU A 72 -15.14 -10.56 0.59
N LEU A 73 -13.99 -11.14 0.25
CA LEU A 73 -13.20 -10.75 -0.93
C LEU A 73 -14.01 -10.88 -2.24
N VAL A 74 -14.93 -11.84 -2.31
CA VAL A 74 -15.88 -12.01 -3.42
C VAL A 74 -16.84 -10.83 -3.59
N LYS A 75 -17.01 -9.95 -2.60
CA LYS A 75 -17.87 -8.76 -2.73
C LYS A 75 -17.19 -7.62 -3.49
N LEU A 76 -15.87 -7.67 -3.65
CA LEU A 76 -15.13 -6.65 -4.38
C LEU A 76 -15.36 -6.75 -5.89
N THR A 77 -15.24 -5.61 -6.57
CA THR A 77 -15.31 -5.55 -8.04
C THR A 77 -13.97 -5.98 -8.66
N VAL A 78 -13.99 -6.43 -9.92
CA VAL A 78 -12.76 -6.84 -10.63
C VAL A 78 -11.71 -5.72 -10.67
N PRO A 79 -12.05 -4.44 -10.97
CA PRO A 79 -11.08 -3.34 -10.89
C PRO A 79 -10.45 -3.20 -9.49
N THR A 80 -11.25 -3.30 -8.43
CA THR A 80 -10.78 -3.22 -7.04
C THR A 80 -9.85 -4.38 -6.69
N LEU A 81 -10.18 -5.61 -7.12
CA LEU A 81 -9.34 -6.79 -6.91
C LEU A 81 -8.00 -6.67 -7.65
N ARG A 82 -7.98 -6.14 -8.88
CA ARG A 82 -6.73 -5.86 -9.60
C ARG A 82 -5.87 -4.83 -8.88
N GLN A 83 -6.50 -3.80 -8.34
CA GLN A 83 -5.81 -2.79 -7.54
C GLN A 83 -5.24 -3.39 -6.25
N ALA A 84 -5.98 -4.29 -5.59
CA ALA A 84 -5.52 -5.03 -4.41
C ALA A 84 -4.27 -5.87 -4.72
N VAL A 85 -4.31 -6.65 -5.80
CA VAL A 85 -3.19 -7.49 -6.25
C VAL A 85 -1.95 -6.62 -6.54
N LYS A 86 -2.12 -5.47 -7.21
CA LYS A 86 -1.03 -4.51 -7.44
C LYS A 86 -0.48 -3.91 -6.15
N LEU A 87 -1.35 -3.59 -5.19
CA LEU A 87 -0.96 -3.03 -3.89
C LEU A 87 -0.10 -4.01 -3.09
N LEU A 88 -0.35 -5.31 -3.24
CA LEU A 88 0.44 -6.38 -2.64
C LEU A 88 1.68 -6.77 -3.47
N ASN A 89 2.04 -5.97 -4.49
CA ASN A 89 3.14 -6.22 -5.43
C ASN A 89 3.07 -7.58 -6.13
N MET A 90 1.86 -8.12 -6.32
CA MET A 90 1.63 -9.37 -7.03
C MET A 90 1.32 -9.12 -8.50
N THR A 91 1.67 -10.08 -9.36
CA THR A 91 1.21 -10.10 -10.76
C THR A 91 -0.17 -10.76 -10.83
N PRO A 92 -1.19 -10.14 -11.46
CA PRO A 92 -2.52 -10.74 -11.55
C PRO A 92 -2.49 -12.06 -12.31
N SER A 93 -3.02 -13.11 -11.66
CA SER A 93 -3.07 -14.48 -12.19
C SER A 93 -3.98 -14.62 -13.42
N GLY A 94 -4.88 -13.67 -13.68
CA GLY A 94 -5.80 -13.74 -14.80
C GLY A 94 -6.66 -12.49 -15.00
N THR A 95 -7.70 -12.65 -15.81
CA THR A 95 -8.69 -11.61 -16.08
C THR A 95 -10.01 -11.80 -15.36
N HIS A 96 -10.29 -13.02 -14.89
CA HIS A 96 -11.55 -13.35 -14.23
C HIS A 96 -11.52 -13.00 -12.74
N LYS A 97 -12.70 -12.69 -12.21
CA LYS A 97 -12.89 -12.36 -10.78
C LYS A 97 -12.45 -13.49 -9.87
N ALA A 98 -12.80 -14.73 -10.22
CA ALA A 98 -12.49 -15.91 -9.43
C ALA A 98 -10.98 -16.11 -9.26
N ASP A 99 -10.20 -15.91 -10.33
CA ASP A 99 -8.74 -16.05 -10.31
C ASP A 99 -8.08 -15.04 -9.36
N LEU A 100 -8.54 -13.78 -9.40
CA LEU A 100 -8.03 -12.72 -8.54
C LEU A 100 -8.41 -12.95 -7.07
N VAL A 101 -9.63 -13.42 -6.79
CA VAL A 101 -10.06 -13.77 -5.43
C VAL A 101 -9.25 -14.97 -4.91
N ALA A 102 -9.11 -16.03 -5.71
CA ALA A 102 -8.31 -17.20 -5.35
C ALA A 102 -6.84 -16.84 -5.09
N GLN A 103 -6.27 -15.93 -5.88
CA GLN A 103 -4.93 -15.42 -5.68
C GLN A 103 -4.78 -14.68 -4.35
N LEU A 104 -5.71 -13.77 -4.02
CA LEU A 104 -5.69 -13.07 -2.74
C LEU A 104 -5.90 -14.03 -1.56
N ASN A 105 -6.78 -15.02 -1.71
CA ASN A 105 -6.99 -16.05 -0.70
C ASN A 105 -5.72 -16.85 -0.42
N ARG A 106 -4.98 -17.26 -1.46
CA ARG A 106 -3.69 -17.95 -1.31
C ARG A 106 -2.61 -17.08 -0.67
N HIS A 107 -2.66 -15.77 -0.87
CA HIS A 107 -1.68 -14.84 -0.29
C HIS A 107 -1.90 -14.62 1.22
N PHE A 108 -3.15 -14.66 1.70
CA PHE A 108 -3.48 -14.42 3.11
C PHE A 108 -3.68 -15.70 3.95
N GLN A 109 -3.73 -16.86 3.29
CA GLN A 109 -3.73 -18.18 3.92
C GLN A 109 -2.43 -18.45 4.68
#